data_AF-A0AAW9BNS9-F1
#
_entry.id   AF-A0AAW9BNS9-F1
#
_cell.length_a   1.000
_cell.length_b   1.000
_cell.length_c   1.000
_cell.angle_alpha   90.00
_cell.angle_beta   90.00
_cell.angle_gamma   90.00
#
_symmetry.space_group_name_H-M   'P 1'
#
loop_
_entity.id
_entity.type
_entity.pdbx_description
1 polymer ?
#
loop_
_entity_poly.entity_id
_entity_poly.type
_entity_poly.pdbx_seq_one_letter_code
_entity_poly.pdbx_strand_id
1 'polypeptide(L)'
;QATQLNMAGTEIGTFSDRLRDAVRGGSPFDGGVDSEGKHPLRFNQGFGNAAYANEETKVDAESVNGRLHNQDLVRLGMAGNLADFVLLDYKGDTKLGKYVDYNGAPAGYTKVPSENISYVSKHDNQTLWDNNAYKIATATPSADRARMQSVSLSTVMLGQGIPFIHMGSELLRSKSMQRDSYDSGDWFNRVFFDGSDNNWNVGLPREDKDGANWELIKKIVSDRTAKPDATDI
;
A
#
# COMPACT_ATOMS: atom_id res chain seq x y z
N GLN A 1 1.57 -14.60 23.96
CA GLN A 1 1.14 -13.33 23.33
C GLN A 1 0.30 -13.65 22.11
N ALA A 2 -0.76 -12.88 21.84
CA ALA A 2 -1.62 -13.01 20.66
C ALA A 2 -0.94 -12.44 19.40
N THR A 3 0.04 -13.19 18.86
CA THR A 3 0.72 -12.86 17.59
C THR A 3 0.03 -13.58 16.43
N GLN A 4 0.18 -13.09 15.20
CA GLN A 4 -0.41 -13.72 13.99
C GLN A 4 -0.21 -15.25 13.95
N LEU A 5 1.02 -15.72 14.22
CA LEU A 5 1.34 -17.17 14.26
C LEU A 5 0.61 -17.91 15.39
N ASN A 6 0.51 -17.32 16.57
CA ASN A 6 -0.15 -17.95 17.72
C ASN A 6 -1.68 -17.92 17.62
N MET A 7 -2.25 -17.03 16.80
CA MET A 7 -3.69 -16.95 16.55
C MET A 7 -4.15 -17.89 15.43
N ALA A 8 -3.24 -18.52 14.70
CA ALA A 8 -3.59 -19.46 13.64
C ALA A 8 -4.36 -20.68 14.17
N GLY A 9 -5.50 -21.01 13.56
CA GLY A 9 -6.40 -22.08 14.00
C GLY A 9 -7.33 -21.70 15.16
N THR A 10 -7.33 -20.44 15.60
CA THR A 10 -8.23 -19.96 16.67
C THR A 10 -9.52 -19.33 16.14
N GLU A 11 -9.61 -19.13 14.81
CA GLU A 11 -10.70 -18.41 14.13
C GLU A 11 -10.81 -16.92 14.50
N ILE A 12 -9.84 -16.37 15.22
CA ILE A 12 -9.74 -14.93 15.50
C ILE A 12 -8.92 -14.26 14.40
N GLY A 13 -9.54 -13.32 13.68
CA GLY A 13 -8.91 -12.58 12.59
C GLY A 13 -7.76 -11.67 13.02
N THR A 14 -6.68 -11.67 12.25
CA THR A 14 -5.57 -10.73 12.38
C THR A 14 -5.33 -9.98 11.07
N PHE A 15 -4.96 -8.70 11.17
CA PHE A 15 -4.55 -7.91 10.01
C PHE A 15 -3.32 -8.52 9.34
N SER A 16 -3.38 -8.71 8.03
CA SER A 16 -2.24 -9.15 7.22
C SER A 16 -1.54 -7.96 6.57
N ASP A 17 -0.35 -7.69 7.05
CA ASP A 17 0.65 -6.76 6.55
C ASP A 17 1.34 -7.25 5.26
N ARG A 18 1.30 -8.55 4.96
CA ARG A 18 1.94 -9.16 3.77
C ARG A 18 1.38 -8.59 2.47
N LEU A 19 0.07 -8.79 2.25
CA LEU A 19 -0.62 -8.27 1.05
C LEU A 19 -0.58 -6.74 1.03
N ARG A 20 -0.77 -6.10 2.19
CA ARG A 20 -0.72 -4.64 2.33
C ARG A 20 0.57 -4.08 1.73
N ASP A 21 1.72 -4.56 2.18
CA ASP A 21 3.02 -4.05 1.77
C ASP A 21 3.35 -4.44 0.33
N ALA A 22 2.99 -5.65 -0.10
CA ALA A 22 3.20 -6.09 -1.47
C ALA A 22 2.41 -5.26 -2.50
N VAL A 23 1.18 -4.85 -2.17
CA VAL A 23 0.35 -4.00 -3.03
C VAL A 23 0.77 -2.54 -2.96
N ARG A 24 0.94 -2.00 -1.75
CA ARG A 24 1.29 -0.58 -1.54
C ARG A 24 2.73 -0.27 -1.94
N GLY A 25 3.64 -1.22 -1.77
CA GLY A 25 5.08 -1.06 -1.97
C GLY A 25 5.79 -0.50 -0.74
N GLY A 26 6.94 -1.08 -0.39
CA GLY A 26 7.76 -0.62 0.72
C GLY A 26 7.21 -1.03 2.09
N SER A 27 7.48 -0.21 3.11
CA SER A 27 7.06 -0.47 4.49
C SER A 27 6.45 0.78 5.15
N PRO A 28 5.71 0.63 6.27
CA PRO A 28 5.25 1.76 7.09
C PRO A 28 6.38 2.64 7.68
N PHE A 29 7.62 2.16 7.63
CA PHE A 29 8.80 2.83 8.17
C PHE A 29 9.60 3.59 7.10
N ASP A 30 9.17 3.53 5.83
CA ASP A 30 9.79 4.27 4.75
C ASP A 30 9.64 5.78 5.00
N GLY A 31 10.74 6.52 4.84
CA GLY A 31 10.78 7.96 4.99
C GLY A 31 12.19 8.51 4.76
N GLY A 32 12.28 9.83 4.60
CA GLY A 32 13.54 10.52 4.36
C GLY A 32 14.23 10.10 3.06
N VAL A 33 15.57 10.10 3.09
CA VAL A 33 16.45 9.74 1.98
C VAL A 33 17.38 8.60 2.40
N ASP A 34 17.68 7.70 1.46
CA ASP A 34 18.70 6.66 1.63
C ASP A 34 20.12 7.21 1.45
N SER A 35 21.13 6.35 1.56
CA SER A 35 22.54 6.71 1.38
C SER A 35 22.91 7.20 -0.02
N GLU A 36 22.05 6.96 -1.01
CA GLU A 36 22.22 7.42 -2.40
C GLU A 36 21.43 8.72 -2.67
N GLY A 37 20.76 9.27 -1.66
CA GLY A 37 19.91 10.45 -1.80
C GLY A 37 18.56 10.17 -2.48
N LYS A 38 18.15 8.90 -2.59
CA LYS A 38 16.84 8.49 -3.12
C LYS A 38 15.84 8.28 -2.00
N HIS A 39 14.56 8.38 -2.29
CA HIS A 39 13.51 8.32 -1.28
C HIS A 39 12.86 6.93 -1.25
N PRO A 40 12.92 6.19 -0.13
CA PRO A 40 12.27 4.88 -0.02
C PRO A 40 10.77 4.93 -0.32
N LEU A 41 10.09 5.99 0.12
CA LEU A 41 8.68 6.24 -0.20
C LEU A 41 8.43 6.29 -1.71
N ARG A 42 9.40 6.78 -2.50
CA ARG A 42 9.34 6.91 -3.95
C ARG A 42 9.74 5.63 -4.68
N PHE A 43 10.93 5.10 -4.43
CA PHE A 43 11.47 4.00 -5.24
C PHE A 43 10.87 2.62 -4.92
N ASN A 44 10.29 2.43 -3.72
CA ASN A 44 9.66 1.16 -3.33
C ASN A 44 8.24 1.04 -3.91
N GLN A 45 8.10 0.88 -5.24
CA GLN A 45 6.80 0.63 -5.86
C GLN A 45 6.28 -0.78 -5.55
N GLY A 46 4.98 -0.90 -5.32
CA GLY A 46 4.26 -2.14 -5.08
C GLY A 46 3.40 -2.55 -6.28
N PHE A 47 2.76 -3.72 -6.19
CA PHE A 47 1.91 -4.27 -7.26
C PHE A 47 0.85 -3.27 -7.74
N GLY A 48 0.27 -2.48 -6.82
CA GLY A 48 -0.82 -1.55 -7.11
C GLY A 48 -0.41 -0.25 -7.82
N ASN A 49 0.88 0.10 -7.80
CA ASN A 49 1.36 1.40 -8.31
C ASN A 49 2.60 1.29 -9.23
N ALA A 50 3.01 0.07 -9.58
CA ALA A 50 4.14 -0.21 -10.44
C ALA A 50 3.76 -0.51 -11.91
N ALA A 51 2.63 0.01 -12.42
CA ALA A 51 2.31 -0.21 -13.85
C ALA A 51 3.39 0.39 -14.77
N TYR A 52 4.06 1.46 -14.31
CA TYR A 52 5.24 2.05 -14.91
C TYR A 52 6.30 2.31 -13.83
N ALA A 53 7.57 2.20 -14.18
CA ALA A 53 8.66 2.64 -13.31
C ALA A 53 8.61 4.17 -13.13
N ASN A 54 8.79 4.64 -11.91
CA ASN A 54 8.97 6.06 -11.64
C ASN A 54 10.45 6.48 -11.75
N GLU A 55 10.74 7.74 -11.44
CA GLU A 55 12.04 8.37 -11.67
C GLU A 55 13.13 7.87 -10.71
N GLU A 56 12.74 7.31 -9.56
CA GLU A 56 13.68 6.78 -8.56
C GLU A 56 13.65 5.24 -8.48
N THR A 57 12.70 4.59 -9.16
CA THR A 57 12.57 3.13 -9.20
C THR A 57 13.88 2.46 -9.56
N LYS A 58 14.34 1.58 -8.67
CA LYS A 58 15.55 0.79 -8.87
C LYS A 58 15.24 -0.40 -9.81
N VAL A 59 16.06 -0.58 -10.85
CA VAL A 59 15.87 -1.58 -11.93
C VAL A 59 16.93 -2.67 -11.94
N ASP A 60 17.81 -2.70 -10.93
CA ASP A 60 18.72 -3.80 -10.70
C ASP A 60 17.95 -5.11 -10.42
N ALA A 61 18.65 -6.24 -10.57
CA ALA A 61 18.05 -7.57 -10.47
C ALA A 61 17.42 -7.84 -9.10
N GLU A 62 17.99 -7.31 -8.01
CA GLU A 62 17.44 -7.48 -6.67
C GLU A 62 16.10 -6.76 -6.53
N SER A 63 16.03 -5.51 -6.99
CA SER A 63 14.80 -4.71 -7.00
C SER A 63 13.71 -5.31 -7.89
N VAL A 64 14.07 -5.85 -9.06
CA VAL A 64 13.13 -6.56 -9.95
C VAL A 64 12.62 -7.82 -9.28
N ASN A 65 13.50 -8.63 -8.70
CA ASN A 65 13.14 -9.84 -7.98
C ASN A 65 12.24 -9.54 -6.77
N GLY A 66 12.49 -8.45 -6.04
CA GLY A 66 11.62 -8.00 -4.94
C GLY A 66 10.20 -7.67 -5.42
N ARG A 67 10.05 -7.01 -6.58
CA ARG A 67 8.72 -6.77 -7.17
C ARG A 67 8.03 -8.03 -7.64
N LEU A 68 8.77 -9.01 -8.15
CA LEU A 68 8.23 -10.32 -8.52
C LEU A 68 7.80 -11.11 -7.28
N HIS A 69 8.60 -11.08 -6.21
CA HIS A 69 8.26 -11.65 -4.91
C HIS A 69 6.99 -11.01 -4.30
N ASN A 70 6.82 -9.69 -4.47
CA ASN A 70 5.57 -9.03 -4.09
C ASN A 70 4.35 -9.63 -4.82
N GLN A 71 4.47 -10.09 -6.06
CA GLN A 71 3.36 -10.76 -6.74
C GLN A 71 2.98 -12.08 -6.07
N ASP A 72 3.96 -12.83 -5.55
CA ASP A 72 3.70 -14.05 -4.80
C ASP A 72 2.97 -13.74 -3.49
N LEU A 73 3.39 -12.69 -2.77
CA LEU A 73 2.71 -12.21 -1.57
C LEU A 73 1.27 -11.75 -1.86
N VAL A 74 1.03 -11.07 -2.99
CA VAL A 74 -0.33 -10.69 -3.41
C VAL A 74 -1.17 -11.93 -3.68
N ARG A 75 -0.67 -12.88 -4.48
CA ARG A 75 -1.39 -14.14 -4.78
C ARG A 75 -1.71 -14.92 -3.52
N LEU A 76 -0.75 -15.06 -2.61
CA LEU A 76 -0.91 -15.75 -1.33
C LEU A 76 -1.94 -15.04 -0.43
N GLY A 77 -1.87 -13.72 -0.32
CA GLY A 77 -2.84 -12.93 0.44
C GLY A 77 -4.25 -13.01 -0.14
N MET A 78 -4.39 -13.01 -1.47
CA MET A 78 -5.66 -13.23 -2.17
C MET A 78 -6.20 -14.64 -1.93
N ALA A 79 -5.35 -15.64 -1.70
CA ALA A 79 -5.73 -17.00 -1.30
C ALA A 79 -6.02 -17.17 0.21
N GLY A 80 -6.19 -16.06 0.96
CA GLY A 80 -6.49 -16.10 2.39
C GLY A 80 -5.25 -16.18 3.29
N ASN A 81 -4.05 -15.95 2.74
CA ASN A 81 -2.76 -15.96 3.44
C ASN A 81 -2.47 -17.26 4.22
N LEU A 82 -2.96 -18.38 3.68
CA LEU A 82 -2.94 -19.70 4.28
C LEU A 82 -1.52 -20.30 4.35
N ALA A 83 -1.17 -20.87 5.49
CA ALA A 83 0.13 -21.50 5.71
C ALA A 83 0.39 -22.69 4.76
N ASP A 84 -0.66 -23.46 4.45
CA ASP A 84 -0.57 -24.71 3.69
C ASP A 84 -1.11 -24.58 2.24
N PHE A 85 -1.41 -23.37 1.77
CA PHE A 85 -1.75 -23.13 0.36
C PHE A 85 -0.51 -23.31 -0.52
N VAL A 86 -0.67 -24.00 -1.66
CA VAL A 86 0.41 -24.26 -2.61
C VAL A 86 0.37 -23.24 -3.74
N LEU A 87 1.50 -22.60 -4.00
CA LEU A 87 1.70 -21.70 -5.14
C LEU A 87 3.01 -22.00 -5.85
N LEU A 88 3.08 -21.60 -7.12
CA LEU A 88 4.33 -21.45 -7.85
C LEU A 88 4.89 -20.06 -7.53
N ASP A 89 6.09 -19.99 -6.98
CA ASP A 89 6.76 -18.72 -6.72
C ASP A 89 7.35 -18.12 -8.01
N TYR A 90 7.86 -16.89 -7.92
CA TYR A 90 8.40 -16.18 -9.07
C TYR A 90 9.64 -16.82 -9.69
N LYS A 91 10.30 -17.76 -9.00
CA LYS A 91 11.43 -18.54 -9.52
C LYS A 91 10.97 -19.81 -10.25
N GLY A 92 9.68 -20.13 -10.17
CA GLY A 92 9.12 -21.37 -10.70
C GLY A 92 9.18 -22.54 -9.71
N ASP A 93 9.44 -22.27 -8.43
CA ASP A 93 9.46 -23.31 -7.40
C ASP A 93 8.07 -23.47 -6.78
N THR A 94 7.63 -24.72 -6.57
CA THR A 94 6.39 -25.00 -5.83
C THR A 94 6.62 -24.82 -4.33
N LYS A 95 5.85 -23.95 -3.69
CA LYS A 95 5.96 -23.65 -2.26
C LYS A 95 4.62 -23.68 -1.54
N LEU A 96 4.67 -24.06 -0.27
CA LEU A 96 3.59 -23.77 0.68
C LEU A 96 3.68 -22.31 1.12
N GLY A 97 2.54 -21.68 1.43
CA GLY A 97 2.48 -20.28 1.87
C GLY A 97 3.39 -19.95 3.05
N LYS A 98 3.57 -20.88 4.00
CA LYS A 98 4.50 -20.73 5.14
C LYS A 98 5.98 -20.70 4.77
N TYR A 99 6.34 -21.10 3.55
CA TYR A 99 7.71 -21.07 3.03
C TYR A 99 7.95 -19.91 2.05
N VAL A 100 6.94 -19.07 1.81
CA VAL A 100 7.13 -17.77 1.18
C VAL A 100 7.62 -16.80 2.26
N ASP A 101 8.74 -16.11 2.00
CA ASP A 101 9.33 -15.17 2.95
C ASP A 101 8.55 -13.85 3.00
N TYR A 102 8.45 -13.28 4.19
CA TYR A 102 8.08 -11.89 4.41
C TYR A 102 8.97 -11.33 5.51
N ASN A 103 10.03 -10.63 5.12
CA ASN A 103 10.98 -9.98 6.02
C ASN A 103 11.58 -10.94 7.07
N GLY A 104 11.90 -12.17 6.67
CA GLY A 104 12.43 -13.21 7.55
C GLY A 104 11.38 -14.00 8.34
N ALA A 105 10.09 -13.72 8.13
CA ALA A 105 8.98 -14.46 8.72
C ALA A 105 8.17 -15.23 7.67
N PRO A 106 7.43 -16.29 8.05
CA PRO A 106 6.47 -16.92 7.16
C PRO A 106 5.41 -15.91 6.66
N ALA A 107 5.24 -15.82 5.34
CA ALA A 107 4.20 -14.99 4.75
C ALA A 107 2.81 -15.58 5.05
N GLY A 108 2.61 -16.86 4.70
CA GLY A 108 1.38 -17.59 4.99
C GLY A 108 1.38 -18.11 6.43
N TYR A 109 0.35 -17.78 7.20
CA TYR A 109 0.26 -18.15 8.62
C TYR A 109 -1.13 -18.67 9.02
N THR A 110 -2.19 -18.33 8.30
CA THR A 110 -3.56 -18.69 8.70
C THR A 110 -3.85 -20.16 8.44
N LYS A 111 -4.80 -20.72 9.19
CA LYS A 111 -5.35 -22.06 8.95
C LYS A 111 -6.65 -22.02 8.15
N VAL A 112 -7.42 -20.95 8.30
CA VAL A 112 -8.65 -20.70 7.53
C VAL A 112 -8.66 -19.26 7.01
N PRO A 113 -9.28 -18.96 5.85
CA PRO A 113 -9.25 -17.61 5.26
C PRO A 113 -9.89 -16.53 6.14
N SER A 114 -10.85 -16.89 6.99
CA SER A 114 -11.50 -15.97 7.94
C SER A 114 -10.54 -15.39 8.99
N GLU A 115 -9.36 -15.99 9.19
CA GLU A 115 -8.33 -15.46 10.08
C GLU A 115 -7.52 -14.32 9.45
N ASN A 116 -7.65 -14.13 8.13
CA ASN A 116 -6.89 -13.15 7.37
C ASN A 116 -7.73 -11.89 7.11
N ILE A 117 -7.45 -10.81 7.83
CA ILE A 117 -8.03 -9.48 7.53
C ILE A 117 -7.12 -8.77 6.52
N SER A 118 -7.53 -8.75 5.25
CA SER A 118 -6.80 -8.14 4.14
C SER A 118 -7.13 -6.66 3.99
N TYR A 119 -6.13 -5.83 3.74
CA TYR A 119 -6.30 -4.38 3.57
C TYR A 119 -5.12 -3.77 2.81
N VAL A 120 -5.36 -2.62 2.17
CA VAL A 120 -4.33 -1.80 1.51
C VAL A 120 -4.39 -0.33 1.95
N SER A 121 -5.29 0.00 2.87
CA SER A 121 -5.38 1.30 3.52
C SER A 121 -6.03 1.16 4.89
N LYS A 122 -5.66 2.04 5.82
CA LYS A 122 -6.19 2.12 7.19
C LYS A 122 -6.08 3.57 7.68
N HIS A 123 -6.54 3.83 8.90
CA HIS A 123 -6.49 5.16 9.50
C HIS A 123 -5.05 5.60 9.82
N ASP A 124 -4.19 4.66 10.20
CA ASP A 124 -2.76 4.83 10.44
C ASP A 124 -1.98 4.70 9.13
N ASN A 125 -0.84 5.40 9.07
CA ASN A 125 -0.04 5.59 7.84
C ASN A 125 -0.80 6.38 6.75
N GLN A 126 -0.14 6.58 5.61
CA GLN A 126 -0.72 7.33 4.49
C GLN A 126 -1.96 6.61 3.92
N THR A 127 -2.93 7.37 3.42
CA THR A 127 -4.06 6.81 2.66
C THR A 127 -3.55 6.05 1.41
N LEU A 128 -4.42 5.29 0.75
CA LEU A 128 -4.03 4.63 -0.49
C LEU A 128 -3.67 5.64 -1.60
N TRP A 129 -4.44 6.72 -1.71
CA TRP A 129 -4.17 7.79 -2.67
C TRP A 129 -2.82 8.45 -2.41
N ASP A 130 -2.53 8.82 -1.16
CA ASP A 130 -1.28 9.48 -0.80
C ASP A 130 -0.07 8.55 -0.98
N ASN A 131 -0.22 7.27 -0.63
CA ASN A 131 0.79 6.25 -0.92
C ASN A 131 1.05 6.11 -2.43
N ASN A 132 -0.01 6.10 -3.23
CA ASN A 132 0.07 6.04 -4.68
C ASN A 132 0.72 7.30 -5.25
N ALA A 133 0.43 8.49 -4.71
CA ALA A 133 1.08 9.71 -5.13
C ALA A 133 2.60 9.69 -4.85
N TYR A 134 3.03 9.10 -3.73
CA TYR A 134 4.44 8.84 -3.49
C TYR A 134 5.08 7.92 -4.53
N LYS A 135 4.37 6.96 -5.12
CA LYS A 135 4.99 5.84 -5.86
C LYS A 135 4.72 5.82 -7.37
N ILE A 136 3.67 6.47 -7.84
CA ILE A 136 3.31 6.52 -9.26
C ILE A 136 4.14 7.60 -9.96
N ALA A 137 4.66 7.30 -11.15
CA ALA A 137 5.45 8.22 -11.98
C ALA A 137 4.83 9.62 -12.09
N THR A 138 5.69 10.63 -12.14
CA THR A 138 5.31 12.02 -12.39
C THR A 138 4.68 12.09 -13.78
N ALA A 139 3.72 13.00 -13.95
CA ALA A 139 2.92 13.19 -15.16
C ALA A 139 1.96 12.03 -15.50
N THR A 140 1.83 10.99 -14.66
CA THR A 140 0.73 10.02 -14.82
C THR A 140 -0.60 10.70 -14.52
N PRO A 141 -1.58 10.66 -15.45
CA PRO A 141 -2.89 11.28 -15.27
C PRO A 141 -3.64 10.74 -14.04
N SER A 142 -4.45 11.59 -13.40
CA SER A 142 -5.27 11.25 -12.25
C SER A 142 -6.21 10.07 -12.51
N ALA A 143 -6.80 9.98 -13.69
CA ALA A 143 -7.62 8.83 -14.11
C ALA A 143 -6.86 7.49 -14.05
N ASP A 144 -5.59 7.47 -14.45
CA ASP A 144 -4.76 6.26 -14.37
C ASP A 144 -4.36 5.94 -12.93
N ARG A 145 -4.11 6.98 -12.11
CA ARG A 145 -3.89 6.83 -10.66
C ARG A 145 -5.14 6.26 -9.96
N ALA A 146 -6.33 6.68 -10.36
CA ALA A 146 -7.61 6.15 -9.88
C ALA A 146 -7.78 4.68 -10.28
N ARG A 147 -7.43 4.31 -11.51
CA ARG A 147 -7.41 2.89 -11.94
C ARG A 147 -6.42 2.05 -11.12
N MET A 148 -5.22 2.56 -10.85
CA MET A 148 -4.24 1.91 -9.97
C MET A 148 -4.77 1.73 -8.54
N GLN A 149 -5.51 2.71 -8.01
CA GLN A 149 -6.22 2.58 -6.74
C GLN A 149 -7.29 1.49 -6.78
N SER A 150 -8.10 1.43 -7.84
CA SER A 150 -9.10 0.36 -8.04
C SER A 150 -8.46 -1.03 -8.15
N VAL A 151 -7.34 -1.16 -8.87
CA VAL A 151 -6.57 -2.42 -8.95
C VAL A 151 -6.05 -2.82 -7.57
N SER A 152 -5.51 -1.86 -6.80
CA SER A 152 -5.02 -2.10 -5.45
C SER A 152 -6.14 -2.62 -4.53
N LEU A 153 -7.29 -1.95 -4.52
CA LEU A 153 -8.47 -2.37 -3.74
C LEU A 153 -9.02 -3.73 -4.20
N SER A 154 -8.98 -4.02 -5.50
CA SER A 154 -9.46 -5.29 -6.05
C SER A 154 -8.73 -6.51 -5.49
N THR A 155 -7.43 -6.39 -5.16
CA THR A 155 -6.67 -7.46 -4.50
C THR A 155 -7.25 -7.84 -3.13
N VAL A 156 -7.86 -6.87 -2.43
CA VAL A 156 -8.52 -7.09 -1.14
C VAL A 156 -9.94 -7.57 -1.37
N MET A 157 -10.70 -6.90 -2.23
CA MET A 157 -12.13 -7.16 -2.44
C MET A 157 -12.44 -8.50 -3.09
N LEU A 158 -11.54 -8.98 -3.96
CA LEU A 158 -11.71 -10.23 -4.69
C LEU A 158 -10.87 -11.38 -4.07
N GLY A 159 -10.21 -11.12 -2.95
CA GLY A 159 -9.48 -12.13 -2.18
C GLY A 159 -10.40 -12.96 -1.29
N GLN A 160 -9.90 -14.11 -0.83
CA GLN A 160 -10.62 -15.06 0.04
C GLN A 160 -10.61 -14.65 1.53
N GLY A 161 -9.74 -13.72 1.94
CA GLY A 161 -9.72 -13.19 3.30
C GLY A 161 -10.91 -12.27 3.59
N ILE A 162 -11.03 -11.81 4.84
CA ILE A 162 -12.00 -10.78 5.22
C ILE A 162 -11.51 -9.43 4.68
N PRO A 163 -12.26 -8.77 3.78
CA PRO A 163 -11.86 -7.47 3.25
C PRO A 163 -12.06 -6.38 4.32
N PHE A 164 -11.04 -5.55 4.50
CA PHE A 164 -11.11 -4.33 5.30
C PHE A 164 -10.80 -3.12 4.40
N ILE A 165 -11.67 -2.11 4.45
CA ILE A 165 -11.56 -0.88 3.67
C ILE A 165 -11.51 0.32 4.62
N HIS A 166 -10.60 1.25 4.37
CA HIS A 166 -10.57 2.53 5.05
C HIS A 166 -11.59 3.48 4.42
N MET A 167 -12.46 4.09 5.23
CA MET A 167 -13.46 5.07 4.78
C MET A 167 -12.85 6.13 3.86
N GLY A 168 -13.48 6.33 2.70
CA GLY A 168 -13.06 7.25 1.64
C GLY A 168 -12.05 6.66 0.66
N SER A 169 -11.64 5.40 0.80
CA SER A 169 -10.81 4.75 -0.24
C SER A 169 -11.54 4.67 -1.58
N GLU A 170 -12.86 4.57 -1.53
CA GLU A 170 -13.78 4.64 -2.67
C GLU A 170 -13.92 6.06 -3.25
N LEU A 171 -13.50 7.09 -2.51
CA LEU A 171 -13.55 8.52 -2.91
C LEU A 171 -12.15 9.11 -3.13
N LEU A 172 -11.16 8.26 -3.45
CA LEU A 172 -9.76 8.66 -3.64
C LEU A 172 -9.16 9.45 -2.45
N ARG A 173 -9.65 9.23 -1.22
CA ARG A 173 -9.33 10.08 -0.05
C ARG A 173 -7.84 10.31 0.14
N SER A 174 -7.49 11.58 0.26
CA SER A 174 -6.19 12.10 0.67
C SER A 174 -6.25 12.64 2.10
N LYS A 175 -5.11 12.61 2.80
CA LYS A 175 -4.87 13.38 4.02
C LYS A 175 -3.77 14.42 3.79
N SER A 176 -3.63 14.89 2.56
CA SER A 176 -2.55 15.76 2.11
C SER A 176 -1.16 15.23 2.51
N MET A 177 -0.94 13.93 2.28
CA MET A 177 0.31 13.21 2.55
C MET A 177 0.61 12.92 4.02
N GLN A 178 -0.30 13.24 4.95
CA GLN A 178 -0.12 12.98 6.38
C GLN A 178 -0.02 11.47 6.67
N ARG A 179 1.10 11.03 7.26
CA ARG A 179 1.30 9.63 7.66
C ARG A 179 0.56 9.30 8.96
N ASP A 180 0.59 10.19 9.94
CA ASP A 180 -0.03 9.98 11.25
C ASP A 180 -0.93 11.17 11.58
N SER A 181 -2.24 10.96 11.48
CA SER A 181 -3.27 12.02 11.40
C SER A 181 -4.22 12.03 12.60
N TYR A 182 -3.89 11.30 13.67
CA TYR A 182 -4.74 11.15 14.85
C TYR A 182 -5.17 12.49 15.47
N ASP A 183 -4.29 13.49 15.37
CA ASP A 183 -4.46 14.84 15.93
C ASP A 183 -4.10 15.91 14.86
N SER A 184 -4.55 15.68 13.63
CA SER A 184 -4.43 16.66 12.53
C SER A 184 -5.76 17.39 12.24
N GLY A 185 -6.75 17.23 13.13
CA GLY A 185 -8.06 17.87 13.06
C GLY A 185 -8.87 17.52 11.81
N ASP A 186 -9.99 18.24 11.65
CA ASP A 186 -10.90 18.03 10.53
C ASP A 186 -10.26 18.37 9.18
N TRP A 187 -9.37 19.38 9.15
CA TRP A 187 -8.73 19.87 7.93
C TRP A 187 -8.04 18.76 7.12
N PHE A 188 -7.16 18.00 7.76
CA PHE A 188 -6.43 16.92 7.09
C PHE A 188 -7.22 15.61 7.01
N ASN A 189 -8.24 15.41 7.85
CA ASN A 189 -9.01 14.17 7.89
C ASN A 189 -10.32 14.20 7.10
N ARG A 190 -10.67 15.34 6.50
CA ARG A 190 -11.92 15.57 5.76
C ARG A 190 -12.19 14.49 4.71
N VAL A 191 -13.47 14.15 4.58
CA VAL A 191 -14.02 13.34 3.48
C VAL A 191 -15.15 14.13 2.84
N PHE A 192 -15.11 14.27 1.51
CA PHE A 192 -16.15 14.94 0.73
C PHE A 192 -17.09 13.88 0.17
N PHE A 193 -18.18 13.62 0.88
CA PHE A 193 -19.16 12.60 0.47
C PHE A 193 -19.93 12.93 -0.81
N ASP A 194 -19.83 14.18 -1.30
CA ASP A 194 -20.41 14.62 -2.57
C ASP A 194 -19.50 14.38 -3.78
N GLY A 195 -18.29 13.83 -3.57
CA GLY A 195 -17.31 13.56 -4.63
C GLY A 195 -16.71 14.82 -5.26
N SER A 196 -16.86 15.99 -4.63
CA SER A 196 -16.42 17.27 -5.21
C SER A 196 -14.90 17.48 -5.15
N ASP A 197 -14.22 16.86 -4.20
CA ASP A 197 -12.76 16.89 -4.01
C ASP A 197 -12.34 15.66 -3.16
N ASN A 198 -11.06 15.29 -3.15
CA ASN A 198 -10.58 14.16 -2.34
C ASN A 198 -9.70 14.59 -1.15
N ASN A 199 -9.63 15.89 -0.85
CA ASN A 199 -8.76 16.52 0.15
C ASN A 199 -7.26 16.52 -0.19
N TRP A 200 -6.91 16.37 -1.48
CA TRP A 200 -5.53 16.37 -1.96
C TRP A 200 -4.93 17.78 -1.96
N ASN A 201 -3.68 17.88 -1.49
CA ASN A 201 -2.86 19.09 -1.55
C ASN A 201 -3.52 20.31 -0.85
N VAL A 202 -4.00 20.12 0.38
CA VAL A 202 -4.58 21.18 1.24
C VAL A 202 -3.56 21.78 2.22
N GLY A 203 -2.28 21.52 2.02
CA GLY A 203 -1.18 21.99 2.86
C GLY A 203 -0.15 20.90 3.14
N LEU A 204 1.04 21.29 3.62
CA LEU A 204 2.04 20.32 4.07
C LEU A 204 1.57 19.59 5.34
N PRO A 205 1.84 18.29 5.45
CA PRO A 205 1.55 17.53 6.66
C PRO A 205 2.42 17.99 7.83
N ARG A 206 2.03 17.63 9.05
CA ARG A 206 2.70 18.04 10.29
C ARG A 206 4.20 17.71 10.27
N GLU A 207 5.01 18.68 10.65
CA GLU A 207 6.47 18.58 10.62
C GLU A 207 7.01 17.46 11.51
N ASP A 208 6.42 17.27 12.70
CA ASP A 208 6.87 16.27 13.69
C ASP A 208 6.75 14.83 13.18
N LYS A 209 5.92 14.59 12.17
CA LYS A 209 5.67 13.27 11.58
C LYS A 209 6.26 13.11 10.18
N ASP A 210 6.21 14.18 9.38
CA ASP A 210 6.48 14.12 7.94
C ASP A 210 7.50 15.16 7.46
N GLY A 211 8.13 15.94 8.36
CA GLY A 211 9.11 16.97 8.01
C GLY A 211 10.29 16.45 7.18
N ALA A 212 10.75 15.24 7.47
CA ALA A 212 11.79 14.55 6.69
C ALA A 212 11.37 14.23 5.24
N ASN A 213 10.07 14.22 4.94
CA ASN A 213 9.50 13.91 3.64
C ASN A 213 9.07 15.18 2.87
N TRP A 214 9.13 16.37 3.47
CA TRP A 214 8.56 17.59 2.89
C TRP A 214 9.13 17.96 1.53
N GLU A 215 10.43 17.78 1.30
CA GLU A 215 11.04 18.07 0.00
C GLU A 215 10.48 17.16 -1.11
N LEU A 216 10.32 15.87 -0.82
CA LEU A 216 9.65 14.94 -1.74
C LEU A 216 8.16 15.30 -1.93
N ILE A 217 7.46 15.63 -0.85
CA ILE A 217 6.03 16.02 -0.91
C ILE A 217 5.87 17.23 -1.82
N LYS A 218 6.67 18.28 -1.64
CA LYS A 218 6.63 19.49 -2.48
C LYS A 218 6.83 19.16 -3.96
N LYS A 219 7.76 18.25 -4.27
CA LYS A 219 7.98 17.76 -5.64
C LYS A 219 6.74 17.06 -6.18
N ILE A 220 6.14 16.14 -5.43
CA ILE A 220 4.95 15.38 -5.85
C ILE A 220 3.73 16.29 -6.04
N VAL A 221 3.42 17.15 -5.08
CA VAL A 221 2.22 18.00 -5.16
C VAL A 221 2.34 19.11 -6.20
N SER A 222 3.55 19.39 -6.70
CA SER A 222 3.76 20.29 -7.83
C SER A 222 3.28 19.69 -9.16
N ASP A 223 3.13 18.37 -9.25
CA ASP A 223 2.57 17.68 -10.41
C ASP A 223 1.05 17.86 -10.46
N ARG A 224 0.60 18.74 -11.35
CA ARG A 224 -0.82 19.05 -11.53
C ARG A 224 -1.62 17.87 -12.10
N THR A 225 -0.97 16.86 -12.68
CA THR A 225 -1.65 15.66 -13.18
C THR A 225 -2.12 14.73 -12.05
N ALA A 226 -1.64 14.95 -10.82
CA ALA A 226 -1.97 14.12 -9.66
C ALA A 226 -3.22 14.60 -8.89
N LYS A 227 -3.82 15.76 -9.19
CA LYS A 227 -5.08 16.17 -8.56
C LYS A 227 -6.24 15.50 -9.30
N PRO A 228 -7.10 14.70 -8.64
CA PRO A 228 -8.25 14.10 -9.30
C PRO A 228 -9.35 15.12 -9.52
N ASP A 229 -10.13 14.91 -10.57
CA ASP A 229 -11.39 15.61 -10.78
C ASP A 229 -12.60 14.76 -10.33
N ALA A 230 -13.80 15.32 -10.40
CA ALA A 230 -15.03 14.66 -9.97
C ALA A 230 -15.46 13.47 -10.87
N THR A 231 -14.80 13.25 -12.02
CA THR A 231 -15.00 12.06 -12.86
C THR A 231 -14.10 10.92 -12.43
N ASP A 232 -12.93 11.24 -11.87
CA ASP A 232 -12.00 10.27 -11.30
C ASP A 232 -12.52 9.69 -9.97
N ILE A 233 -13.15 10.54 -9.15
CA ILE A 233 -13.75 10.22 -7.83
C ILE A 233 -15.09 9.49 -8.01
#